data_AF-A0A957MDV9-F1
#
_entry.id   AF-A0A957MDV9-F1
#
_cell.length_a   1.000
_cell.length_b   1.000
_cell.length_c   1.000
_cell.angle_alpha   90.00
_cell.angle_beta   90.00
_cell.angle_gamma   90.00
#
_symmetry.space_group_name_H-M   'P 1'
#
loop_
_entity.id
_entity.type
_entity.pdbx_description
1 polymer ?
#
loop_
_entity_poly.entity_id
_entity_poly.type
_entity_poly.pdbx_seq_one_letter_code
_entity_poly.pdbx_strand_id
1 'polypeptide(L)'
;LPIGGMSGMPMRTFAGAVIRQWLQVIAFVLIVFLALVAIYIPLSIGIALFSVLSPALASFLAVASGAVTLVIFFYLYFATAGIVMDNLSAPATISRSVNLVRMNFLPTLGFFAVSTLIGLGMTVLLLQLSNLALWVVTPAIVISAYIGTGLAMALLVFYRTRYLGTESTLVA
;
A
#
# COMPACT_ATOMS: atom_id res chain seq x y z
N LEU A 1 -2.77 18.87 -2.49
CA LEU A 1 -2.03 20.14 -2.28
C LEU A 1 -0.87 20.20 -3.26
N PRO A 2 -0.64 21.32 -3.97
CA PRO A 2 0.49 21.45 -4.86
C PRO A 2 1.78 21.47 -4.02
N ILE A 3 2.73 20.61 -4.37
CA ILE A 3 4.04 20.52 -3.73
C ILE A 3 4.71 21.89 -3.94
N GLY A 4 4.72 22.73 -2.90
CA GLY A 4 5.21 24.11 -2.97
C GLY A 4 4.40 25.14 -2.15
N GLY A 5 3.14 24.88 -1.82
CA GLY A 5 2.27 25.85 -1.13
C GLY A 5 2.57 26.08 0.37
N MET A 6 3.58 25.40 0.93
CA MET A 6 3.92 25.47 2.36
C MET A 6 5.23 26.21 2.65
N SER A 7 5.90 26.75 1.62
CA SER A 7 7.09 27.58 1.80
C SER A 7 6.71 28.92 2.45
N GLY A 8 6.71 28.96 3.79
CA GLY A 8 6.40 30.16 4.58
C GLY A 8 5.33 29.98 5.66
N MET A 9 4.78 28.78 5.86
CA MET A 9 3.80 28.56 6.93
C MET A 9 4.44 28.55 8.32
N PRO A 10 3.81 29.16 9.34
CA PRO A 10 4.31 29.12 10.71
C PRO A 10 4.39 27.67 11.21
N MET A 11 5.46 27.33 11.93
CA MET A 11 5.77 25.97 12.41
C MET A 11 4.59 25.23 13.05
N ARG A 12 3.69 25.96 13.73
CA ARG A 12 2.48 25.41 14.38
C ARG A 12 1.43 24.92 13.39
N THR A 13 1.23 25.59 12.25
CA THR A 13 0.25 25.16 11.24
C THR A 13 0.77 23.99 10.42
N PHE A 14 2.08 23.96 10.16
CA PHE A 14 2.76 22.81 9.56
C PHE A 14 2.64 21.55 10.44
N ALA A 15 2.95 21.66 11.74
CA ALA A 15 2.80 20.55 12.68
C ALA A 15 1.35 20.03 12.75
N GLY A 16 0.36 20.94 12.78
CA GLY A 16 -1.06 20.56 12.75
C GLY A 16 -1.49 19.82 11.49
N ALA A 17 -0.98 20.25 10.32
CA ALA A 17 -1.26 19.58 9.05
C ALA A 17 -0.64 18.17 9.00
N VAL A 18 0.61 18.02 9.44
CA VAL A 18 1.30 16.73 9.51
C VAL A 18 0.55 15.78 10.45
N ILE A 19 0.19 16.22 11.65
CA ILE A 19 -0.54 15.39 12.63
C ILE A 19 -1.88 14.93 12.06
N ARG A 20 -2.64 15.83 11.42
CA ARG A 20 -3.91 15.48 10.79
C ARG A 20 -3.75 14.42 9.71
N GLN A 21 -2.69 14.51 8.91
CA GLN A 21 -2.39 13.55 7.86
C GLN A 21 -2.00 12.19 8.43
N TRP A 22 -1.18 12.16 9.49
CA TRP A 22 -0.88 10.94 10.23
C TRP A 22 -2.13 10.30 10.85
N LEU A 23 -3.02 11.10 11.43
CA LEU A 23 -4.30 10.62 11.95
C LEU A 23 -5.18 10.00 10.86
N GLN A 24 -5.19 10.56 9.65
CA GLN A 24 -5.93 9.98 8.51
C GLN A 24 -5.33 8.66 8.05
N VAL A 25 -4.00 8.55 8.00
CA VAL A 25 -3.32 7.28 7.68
C VAL A 25 -3.63 6.24 8.75
N ILE A 26 -3.54 6.60 10.03
CA ILE A 26 -3.88 5.70 11.15
C ILE A 26 -5.34 5.28 11.07
N ALA A 27 -6.27 6.21 10.82
CA ALA A 27 -7.69 5.90 10.67
C ALA A 27 -7.94 4.95 9.49
N PHE A 28 -7.26 5.16 8.35
CA PHE A 28 -7.33 4.25 7.21
C PHE A 28 -6.82 2.85 7.56
N VAL A 29 -5.63 2.75 8.18
CA VAL A 29 -5.07 1.47 8.64
C VAL A 29 -6.02 0.77 9.61
N LEU A 30 -6.61 1.51 10.55
CA LEU A 30 -7.55 0.97 11.53
C LEU A 30 -8.84 0.47 10.87
N ILE A 31 -9.38 1.19 9.90
CA ILE A 31 -10.56 0.74 9.12
C ILE A 31 -10.26 -0.56 8.36
N VAL A 32 -9.14 -0.60 7.63
CA VAL A 32 -8.74 -1.79 6.87
C VAL A 32 -8.49 -2.97 7.83
N PHE A 33 -7.82 -2.73 8.95
CA PHE A 33 -7.57 -3.74 9.97
C PHE A 33 -8.89 -4.29 10.55
N LEU A 34 -9.82 -3.43 10.97
CA LEU A 34 -11.11 -3.86 11.50
C LEU A 34 -11.93 -4.62 10.45
N ALA A 35 -11.92 -4.18 9.19
CA ALA A 35 -12.58 -4.88 8.09
C ALA A 35 -11.99 -6.28 7.87
N LEU A 36 -10.66 -6.39 7.85
CA LEU A 36 -9.98 -7.69 7.73
C LEU A 36 -10.32 -8.60 8.91
N VAL A 37 -10.27 -8.11 10.14
CA VAL A 37 -10.64 -8.89 11.34
C VAL A 37 -12.09 -9.37 11.25
N ALA A 38 -13.02 -8.49 10.88
CA ALA A 38 -14.43 -8.83 10.74
C ALA A 38 -14.69 -9.91 9.66
N ILE A 39 -13.87 -9.95 8.61
CA ILE A 39 -13.96 -10.96 7.54
C ILE A 39 -13.23 -12.26 7.94
N TYR A 40 -12.04 -12.16 8.52
CA TYR A 40 -11.18 -13.30 8.81
C TYR A 40 -11.66 -14.13 10.00
N ILE A 41 -12.31 -13.52 11.00
CA ILE A 41 -12.91 -14.26 12.12
C ILE A 41 -13.92 -15.31 11.62
N PRO A 42 -15.01 -14.96 10.90
CA PRO A 42 -15.97 -15.94 10.44
C PRO A 42 -15.36 -16.90 9.40
N LEU A 43 -14.45 -16.40 8.55
CA LEU A 43 -13.76 -17.23 7.57
C LEU A 43 -12.87 -18.30 8.24
N SER A 44 -12.18 -17.96 9.34
CA SER A 44 -11.36 -18.91 10.10
C SER A 44 -12.20 -20.03 10.73
N ILE A 45 -13.38 -19.68 11.25
CA ILE A 45 -14.34 -20.65 11.79
C ILE A 45 -14.84 -21.56 10.67
N GLY A 46 -15.19 -20.99 9.50
CA GLY A 46 -15.57 -21.76 8.32
C GLY A 46 -14.50 -22.76 7.91
N ILE A 47 -13.24 -22.31 7.77
CA ILE A 47 -12.10 -23.19 7.43
C ILE A 47 -11.92 -24.29 8.47
N ALA A 48 -11.98 -23.97 9.76
CA ALA A 48 -11.83 -24.95 10.84
C ALA A 48 -12.93 -26.02 10.76
N LEU A 49 -14.18 -25.64 10.53
CA LEU A 49 -15.29 -26.59 10.36
C LEU A 49 -15.09 -27.48 9.12
N PHE A 50 -14.72 -26.89 7.97
CA PHE A 50 -14.45 -27.66 6.75
C PHE A 50 -13.25 -28.60 6.87
N SER A 51 -12.28 -28.30 7.75
CA SER A 51 -11.11 -29.16 7.96
C SER A 51 -11.47 -30.52 8.54
N VAL A 52 -12.57 -30.60 9.31
CA VAL A 52 -13.10 -31.85 9.88
C VAL A 52 -13.76 -32.71 8.80
N LEU A 53 -14.38 -32.10 7.77
CA LEU A 53 -15.02 -32.83 6.67
C LEU A 53 -13.99 -33.26 5.62
N SER A 54 -13.13 -32.35 5.20
CA SER A 54 -12.10 -32.59 4.18
C SER A 54 -10.93 -31.63 4.37
N PRO A 55 -9.75 -32.13 4.77
CA PRO A 55 -8.54 -31.32 4.89
C PRO A 55 -8.16 -30.60 3.57
N ALA A 56 -8.45 -31.20 2.42
CA ALA A 56 -8.18 -30.61 1.11
C ALA A 56 -9.07 -29.38 0.82
N LEU A 57 -10.31 -29.39 1.31
CA LEU A 57 -11.23 -28.26 1.12
C LEU A 57 -10.82 -27.07 2.01
N ALA A 58 -10.39 -27.35 3.25
CA ALA A 58 -9.89 -26.34 4.15
C ALA A 58 -8.60 -25.67 3.63
N SER A 59 -7.65 -26.44 3.09
CA SER A 59 -6.43 -25.88 2.50
C SER A 59 -6.72 -25.03 1.27
N PHE A 60 -7.65 -25.45 0.41
CA PHE A 60 -8.11 -24.65 -0.72
C PHE A 60 -8.71 -23.31 -0.28
N LEU A 61 -9.60 -23.32 0.72
CA LEU A 61 -10.21 -22.10 1.26
C LEU A 61 -9.16 -21.17 1.91
N ALA A 62 -8.17 -21.73 2.61
CA ALA A 62 -7.08 -20.95 3.19
C ALA A 62 -6.25 -20.23 2.10
N VAL A 63 -5.86 -20.94 1.03
CA VAL A 63 -5.14 -20.34 -0.11
C VAL A 63 -5.99 -19.30 -0.83
N ALA A 64 -7.28 -19.59 -1.06
CA ALA A 64 -8.21 -18.67 -1.69
C ALA A 64 -8.37 -17.37 -0.88
N SER A 65 -8.41 -17.46 0.46
CA SER A 65 -8.48 -16.28 1.33
C SER A 65 -7.24 -15.38 1.23
N GLY A 66 -6.05 -15.99 1.12
CA GLY A 66 -4.81 -15.28 0.86
C GLY A 66 -4.81 -14.57 -0.49
N ALA A 67 -5.30 -15.24 -1.54
CA ALA A 67 -5.43 -14.65 -2.86
C ALA A 67 -6.41 -13.46 -2.86
N VAL A 68 -7.58 -13.59 -2.22
CA VAL A 68 -8.56 -12.49 -2.07
C VAL A 68 -7.93 -11.32 -1.32
N THR A 69 -7.14 -11.58 -0.30
CA THR A 69 -6.46 -10.54 0.50
C THR A 69 -5.42 -9.80 -0.32
N LEU A 70 -4.63 -10.53 -1.12
CA LEU A 70 -3.69 -9.92 -2.06
C LEU A 70 -4.43 -9.02 -3.05
N VAL A 71 -5.57 -9.47 -3.59
CA VAL A 71 -6.41 -8.66 -4.47
C VAL A 71 -6.90 -7.39 -3.77
N ILE A 72 -7.40 -7.49 -2.53
CA ILE A 72 -7.82 -6.33 -1.75
C ILE A 72 -6.66 -5.34 -1.57
N PHE A 73 -5.48 -5.79 -1.17
CA PHE A 73 -4.31 -4.93 -1.02
C PHE A 73 -3.84 -4.33 -2.35
N PHE A 74 -3.94 -5.07 -3.45
CA PHE A 74 -3.65 -4.55 -4.79
C PHE A 74 -4.58 -3.39 -5.15
N TYR A 75 -5.89 -3.51 -4.90
CA TYR A 75 -6.84 -2.42 -5.13
C TYR A 75 -6.65 -1.23 -4.18
N LEU A 76 -6.16 -1.47 -2.97
CA LEU A 76 -5.87 -0.43 -1.96
C LEU A 76 -4.45 0.14 -2.07
N TYR A 77 -3.65 -0.30 -3.03
CA TYR A 77 -2.23 0.03 -3.13
C TYR A 77 -1.97 1.54 -3.22
N PHE A 78 -2.85 2.29 -3.90
CA PHE A 78 -2.74 3.73 -4.06
C PHE A 78 -3.49 4.54 -2.99
N ALA A 79 -4.09 3.88 -2.00
CA ALA A 79 -4.84 4.57 -0.95
C ALA A 79 -3.96 5.55 -0.18
N THR A 80 -2.77 5.11 0.24
CA THR A 80 -1.82 5.98 0.95
C THR A 80 -1.43 7.20 0.11
N ALA A 81 -1.26 7.05 -1.21
CA ALA A 81 -0.97 8.18 -2.10
C ALA A 81 -2.13 9.18 -2.18
N GLY A 82 -3.37 8.71 -2.20
CA GLY A 82 -4.56 9.58 -2.19
C GLY A 82 -4.72 10.38 -0.91
N ILE A 83 -4.37 9.81 0.25
CA ILE A 83 -4.35 10.55 1.53
C ILE A 83 -3.26 11.61 1.48
N VAL A 84 -2.05 11.23 1.02
CA VAL A 84 -0.87 12.10 1.07
C VAL A 84 -0.94 13.25 0.07
N MET A 85 -1.32 12.98 -1.18
CA MET A 85 -1.38 13.99 -2.23
C MET A 85 -2.64 14.84 -2.16
N ASP A 86 -3.78 14.21 -1.90
CA ASP A 86 -5.09 14.80 -2.14
C ASP A 86 -5.88 15.08 -0.86
N ASN A 87 -5.31 14.77 0.31
CA ASN A 87 -5.92 15.03 1.63
C ASN A 87 -7.35 14.46 1.77
N LEU A 88 -7.62 13.36 1.06
CA LEU A 88 -8.92 12.70 1.05
C LEU A 88 -9.18 11.96 2.37
N SER A 89 -10.46 11.86 2.74
CA SER A 89 -10.89 11.01 3.85
C SER A 89 -10.70 9.52 3.50
N ALA A 90 -10.55 8.66 4.53
CA ALA A 90 -10.30 7.24 4.33
C ALA A 90 -11.29 6.54 3.36
N PRO A 91 -12.61 6.79 3.40
CA PRO A 91 -13.55 6.17 2.45
C PRO A 91 -13.38 6.69 1.02
N ALA A 92 -13.19 8.00 0.84
CA ALA A 92 -13.01 8.61 -0.48
C ALA A 92 -11.71 8.16 -1.16
N THR A 93 -10.67 7.93 -0.35
CA THR A 93 -9.41 7.34 -0.79
C THR A 93 -9.58 5.92 -1.33
N ILE A 94 -10.38 5.08 -0.65
CA ILE A 94 -10.62 3.69 -1.07
C ILE A 94 -11.29 3.66 -2.44
N SER A 95 -12.41 4.39 -2.60
CA SER A 95 -13.14 4.43 -3.87
C SER A 95 -12.26 4.93 -5.02
N ARG A 96 -11.39 5.91 -4.74
CA ARG A 96 -10.48 6.46 -5.74
C ARG A 96 -9.35 5.51 -6.11
N SER A 97 -8.75 4.82 -5.14
CA SER A 97 -7.74 3.79 -5.38
C SER A 97 -8.32 2.67 -6.24
N VAL A 98 -9.53 2.21 -5.91
CA VAL A 98 -10.24 1.18 -6.69
C VAL A 98 -10.47 1.66 -8.12
N ASN A 99 -10.98 2.87 -8.32
CA ASN A 99 -11.27 3.38 -9.66
C ASN A 99 -9.98 3.53 -10.50
N LEU A 100 -8.91 4.06 -9.91
CA LEU A 100 -7.61 4.21 -10.57
C LEU A 100 -7.05 2.85 -11.06
N VAL A 101 -7.08 1.84 -10.19
CA VAL A 101 -6.61 0.48 -10.53
C VAL A 101 -7.49 -0.16 -11.60
N ARG A 102 -8.81 0.03 -11.55
CA ARG A 102 -9.73 -0.50 -12.57
C ARG A 102 -9.48 0.12 -13.95
N MET A 103 -9.30 1.44 -14.01
CA MET A 103 -9.07 2.15 -15.27
C MET A 103 -7.66 1.93 -15.84
N ASN A 104 -6.68 1.66 -14.99
CA ASN A 104 -5.28 1.47 -15.37
C ASN A 104 -4.74 0.10 -14.91
N PHE A 105 -5.51 -0.97 -15.08
CA PHE A 105 -5.18 -2.29 -14.51
C PHE A 105 -3.81 -2.82 -14.96
N LEU A 106 -3.52 -2.79 -16.25
CA LEU A 106 -2.28 -3.37 -16.77
C LEU A 106 -1.02 -2.57 -16.34
N PRO A 107 -1.00 -1.22 -16.44
CA PRO A 107 0.11 -0.43 -15.90
C PRO A 107 0.26 -0.53 -14.38
N THR A 108 -0.83 -0.60 -13.62
CA THR A 108 -0.78 -0.73 -12.16
C THR A 108 -0.28 -2.11 -11.74
N LEU A 109 -0.69 -3.17 -12.44
CA LEU A 109 -0.17 -4.53 -12.23
C LEU A 109 1.34 -4.59 -12.49
N GLY A 110 1.81 -4.01 -13.59
CA GLY A 110 3.24 -3.94 -13.91
C GLY A 110 4.04 -3.18 -12.86
N PHE A 111 3.55 -2.02 -12.43
CA PHE A 111 4.18 -1.24 -11.37
C PHE A 111 4.22 -2.00 -10.03
N PHE A 112 3.11 -2.61 -9.65
CA PHE A 112 3.01 -3.41 -8.43
C PHE A 112 3.97 -4.61 -8.46
N ALA A 113 4.03 -5.33 -9.57
CA ALA A 113 4.91 -6.48 -9.74
C ALA A 113 6.39 -6.08 -9.64
N VAL A 114 6.81 -5.02 -10.37
CA VAL A 114 8.19 -4.53 -10.34
C VAL A 114 8.55 -3.98 -8.96
N SER A 115 7.69 -3.18 -8.32
CA SER A 115 7.94 -2.65 -6.98
C SER A 115 8.05 -3.75 -5.94
N THR A 116 7.21 -4.77 -6.02
CA THR A 116 7.26 -5.93 -5.11
C THR A 116 8.51 -6.76 -5.34
N LEU A 117 8.87 -7.00 -6.61
CA LEU A 117 10.08 -7.73 -6.97
C LEU A 117 11.34 -7.01 -6.48
N ILE A 118 11.43 -5.68 -6.67
CA ILE A 118 12.55 -4.88 -6.17
C ILE A 118 12.57 -4.87 -4.65
N GLY A 119 11.43 -4.60 -3.99
CA GLY A 119 11.35 -4.53 -2.53
C GLY A 119 11.75 -5.84 -1.86
N LEU A 120 11.17 -6.96 -2.28
CA LEU A 120 11.47 -8.29 -1.73
C LEU A 120 12.88 -8.75 -2.14
N GLY A 121 13.23 -8.61 -3.41
CA GLY A 121 14.53 -9.04 -3.94
C GLY A 121 15.67 -8.33 -3.23
N MET A 122 15.60 -7.01 -3.09
CA MET A 122 16.63 -6.24 -2.40
C MET A 122 16.66 -6.53 -0.90
N THR A 123 15.51 -6.76 -0.26
CA THR A 123 15.48 -7.16 1.15
C THR A 123 16.23 -8.48 1.37
N VAL A 124 15.99 -9.48 0.52
CA VAL A 124 16.68 -10.78 0.61
C VAL A 124 18.18 -10.63 0.37
N LEU A 125 18.57 -9.89 -0.67
CA LEU A 125 19.98 -9.66 -0.98
C LEU A 125 20.71 -8.94 0.15
N LEU A 126 20.11 -7.90 0.72
CA LEU A 126 20.70 -7.13 1.81
C LEU A 126 20.78 -7.93 3.12
N LEU A 127 19.80 -8.81 3.37
CA LEU A 127 19.82 -9.70 4.52
C LEU A 127 20.92 -10.75 4.39
N GLN A 128 21.08 -11.35 3.21
CA GLN A 128 22.19 -12.27 2.94
C GLN A 128 23.55 -11.56 3.08
N LEU A 129 23.67 -10.35 2.56
CA LEU A 129 24.88 -9.54 2.65
C LEU A 129 25.23 -9.17 4.11
N SER A 130 24.22 -8.84 4.91
CA SER A 130 24.37 -8.49 6.34
C SER A 130 24.86 -9.67 7.19
N ASN A 131 24.60 -10.91 6.77
CA ASN A 131 25.07 -12.11 7.44
C ASN A 131 26.55 -12.42 7.19
N LEU A 132 27.20 -11.78 6.20
CA LEU A 132 28.60 -12.02 5.88
C LEU A 132 29.56 -11.34 6.86
N ALA A 133 29.23 -10.12 7.29
CA ALA A 133 30.03 -9.40 8.29
C ALA A 133 29.24 -8.26 8.94
N LEU A 134 29.50 -8.03 10.23
CA LEU A 134 28.78 -7.06 11.06
C LEU A 134 28.94 -5.60 10.58
N TRP A 135 30.07 -5.27 9.91
CA TRP A 135 30.29 -3.94 9.35
C TRP A 135 29.42 -3.65 8.10
N VAL A 136 28.85 -4.68 7.47
CA VAL A 136 28.02 -4.54 6.26
C VAL A 136 26.56 -4.19 6.60
N VAL A 137 26.16 -4.35 7.86
CA VAL A 137 24.80 -4.04 8.33
C VAL A 137 24.46 -2.57 8.11
N THR A 138 25.37 -1.66 8.48
CA THR A 138 25.15 -0.21 8.34
C THR A 138 24.90 0.21 6.88
N PRO A 139 25.76 -0.13 5.90
CA PRO A 139 25.46 0.20 4.50
C PRO A 139 24.22 -0.53 3.98
N ALA A 140 23.91 -1.74 4.44
CA ALA A 140 22.69 -2.43 4.05
C ALA A 140 21.43 -1.67 4.50
N ILE A 141 21.42 -1.09 5.70
CA ILE A 141 20.32 -0.23 6.18
C ILE A 141 20.18 1.00 5.28
N VAL A 142 21.29 1.67 4.96
CA VAL A 142 21.28 2.88 4.11
C VAL A 142 20.70 2.56 2.72
N ILE A 143 21.15 1.46 2.11
CA ILE A 143 20.66 1.02 0.79
C ILE A 143 19.17 0.66 0.87
N SER A 144 18.75 -0.06 1.92
CA SER A 144 17.33 -0.41 2.13
C SER A 144 16.44 0.84 2.24
N ALA A 145 16.87 1.84 3.02
CA ALA A 145 16.16 3.10 3.16
C ALA A 145 16.10 3.89 1.85
N TYR A 146 17.20 3.92 1.08
CA TYR A 146 17.23 4.56 -0.24
C TYR A 146 16.25 3.91 -1.22
N ILE A 147 16.23 2.58 -1.28
CA ILE A 147 15.30 1.85 -2.16
C ILE A 147 13.85 2.06 -1.72
N GLY A 148 13.57 1.96 -0.42
CA GLY A 148 12.23 2.18 0.11
C GLY A 148 11.69 3.58 -0.19
N THR A 149 12.52 4.61 -0.01
CA THR A 149 12.14 6.00 -0.34
C THR A 149 11.99 6.22 -1.85
N GLY A 150 12.86 5.63 -2.67
CA GLY A 150 12.76 5.66 -4.13
C GLY A 150 11.48 5.01 -4.66
N LEU A 151 11.12 3.84 -4.13
CA LEU A 151 9.87 3.16 -4.47
C LEU A 151 8.64 3.97 -4.04
N ALA A 152 8.67 4.58 -2.85
CA ALA A 152 7.61 5.48 -2.39
C ALA A 152 7.45 6.69 -3.33
N MET A 153 8.55 7.30 -3.75
CA MET A 153 8.52 8.40 -4.72
C MET A 153 8.00 7.96 -6.08
N ALA A 154 8.40 6.78 -6.58
CA ALA A 154 7.90 6.24 -7.83
C ALA A 154 6.37 6.01 -7.77
N LEU A 155 5.86 5.51 -6.65
CA LEU A 155 4.43 5.32 -6.42
C LEU A 155 3.67 6.65 -6.48
N LEU A 156 4.22 7.68 -5.83
CA LEU A 156 3.67 9.03 -5.86
C LEU A 156 3.64 9.61 -7.29
N VAL A 157 4.74 9.52 -8.03
CA VAL A 157 4.82 10.00 -9.43
C VAL A 157 3.84 9.25 -10.33
N PHE A 158 3.74 7.92 -10.17
CA PHE A 158 2.81 7.10 -10.94
C PHE A 158 1.36 7.50 -10.68
N TYR A 159 0.99 7.64 -9.39
CA TYR A 159 -0.34 8.07 -8.97
C TYR A 159 -0.72 9.41 -9.60
N ARG A 160 0.15 10.41 -9.49
CA ARG A 160 -0.09 11.75 -10.03
C ARG A 160 -0.28 11.73 -11.55
N THR A 161 0.62 11.05 -12.27
CA THR A 161 0.59 11.00 -13.74
C THR A 161 -0.70 10.36 -14.25
N ARG A 162 -1.13 9.27 -13.62
CA ARG A 162 -2.36 8.55 -14.04
C ARG A 162 -3.63 9.22 -13.56
N TYR A 163 -3.61 9.86 -12.40
CA TYR A 163 -4.76 10.61 -11.93
C TYR A 163 -5.07 11.80 -12.84
N LEU A 164 -4.06 12.63 -13.15
CA LEU A 164 -4.21 13.78 -14.05
C LEU A 164 -4.64 13.36 -15.46
N GLY A 165 -4.10 12.26 -15.98
CA GLY A 165 -4.51 11.72 -17.28
C GLY A 165 -5.95 11.20 -17.32
N THR A 166 -6.48 10.74 -16.19
CA THR A 166 -7.87 10.26 -16.09
C THR A 166 -8.87 11.42 -15.99
N GLU A 167 -8.54 12.49 -15.27
CA GLU A 167 -9.37 13.70 -15.24
C GLU A 167 -9.50 14.34 -16.63
N SER A 168 -8.43 14.39 -17.43
CA SER A 168 -8.50 14.95 -18.79
C SER A 168 -9.43 14.19 -19.73
N THR A 169 -9.65 12.90 -19.51
CA THR A 169 -10.58 12.09 -20.33
C THR A 169 -12.04 12.22 -19.92
N LEU A 170 -12.34 12.77 -18.74
CA LEU A 170 -13.71 12.96 -18.24
C LEU A 170 -14.29 14.34 -18.58
N VAL A 171 -13.45 15.28 -19.04
CA VAL A 171 -13.84 16.66 -19.39
C VAL A 171 -13.91 16.86 -20.91
N ALA A 172 -13.51 15.86 -21.71
CA ALA A 172 -13.61 15.83 -23.16
C ALA A 172 -14.85 15.04 -23.59
#